data_AF-A0A2N9N4H4-F1
#
_entry.id   AF-A0A2N9N4H4-F1
#
_cell.length_a   1.000
_cell.length_b   1.000
_cell.length_c   1.000
_cell.angle_alpha   90.00
_cell.angle_beta   90.00
_cell.angle_gamma   90.00
#
_symmetry.space_group_name_H-M   'P 1'
#
loop_
_entity.id
_entity.type
_entity.pdbx_description
1 polymer ?
#
loop_
_entity_poly.entity_id
_entity_poly.type
_entity_poly.pdbx_seq_one_letter_code
_entity_poly.pdbx_strand_id
1 'polypeptide(L)'
;MYKWIDFDLNQDSPAFDIWSAGNILHCVLAKGFVTFHDALQIKPELSGHLSDEDASVFFPNRVMNLRKVYNYIPDRLNDLICRFSIGGGKFYDRISEVADDLADCAASLR
;
A
#
# COMPACT_ATOMS: atom_id res chain seq x y z
N MET A 1 6.60 10.97 -26.03
CA MET A 1 7.41 9.99 -25.28
C MET A 1 6.58 8.73 -25.15
N TYR A 2 7.08 7.59 -25.64
CA TYR A 2 6.38 6.31 -25.49
C TYR A 2 6.73 5.72 -24.11
N LYS A 3 5.73 5.31 -23.34
CA LYS A 3 5.91 4.55 -22.11
C LYS A 3 5.71 3.08 -22.46
N TRP A 4 6.73 2.27 -22.27
CA TRP A 4 6.62 0.82 -22.38
C TRP A 4 5.85 0.32 -21.16
N ILE A 5 4.71 -0.31 -21.41
CA ILE A 5 4.00 -1.12 -20.42
C ILE A 5 4.18 -2.54 -20.90
N ASP A 6 4.72 -3.38 -20.02
CA ASP A 6 4.87 -4.79 -20.29
C ASP A 6 3.51 -5.48 -20.11
N PHE A 7 3.02 -6.13 -21.17
CA PHE A 7 1.74 -6.85 -21.16
C PHE A 7 1.95 -8.36 -21.25
N ASP A 8 3.20 -8.85 -21.16
CA ASP A 8 3.51 -10.28 -21.26
C ASP A 8 3.48 -11.02 -19.91
N LEU A 9 3.17 -10.30 -18.82
CA LEU A 9 3.02 -10.88 -17.49
C LEU A 9 1.87 -11.88 -17.48
N ASN A 10 2.21 -13.16 -17.49
CA ASN A 10 1.26 -14.27 -17.39
C ASN A 10 1.39 -14.93 -16.01
N GLN A 11 0.49 -14.58 -15.09
CA GLN A 11 0.40 -15.17 -13.76
C GLN A 11 -0.93 -15.90 -13.62
N ASP A 12 -0.90 -17.15 -13.16
CA ASP A 12 -2.09 -18.02 -13.10
C ASP A 12 -3.04 -17.70 -11.93
N SER A 13 -2.69 -16.74 -11.07
CA SER A 13 -3.44 -16.41 -9.85
C SER A 13 -4.07 -15.02 -9.92
N PRO A 14 -5.41 -14.90 -9.85
CA PRO A 14 -6.09 -13.60 -9.72
C PRO A 14 -5.65 -12.78 -8.50
N ALA A 15 -5.12 -13.43 -7.47
CA ALA A 15 -4.58 -12.74 -6.31
C ALA A 15 -3.38 -11.86 -6.69
N PHE A 16 -2.64 -12.20 -7.74
CA PHE A 16 -1.50 -11.42 -8.19
C PHE A 16 -1.89 -9.99 -8.58
N ASP A 17 -3.04 -9.81 -9.23
CA ASP A 17 -3.56 -8.48 -9.59
C ASP A 17 -3.89 -7.65 -8.34
N ILE A 18 -4.48 -8.29 -7.33
CA ILE A 18 -4.84 -7.66 -6.05
C ILE A 18 -3.57 -7.16 -5.35
N TRP A 19 -2.59 -8.04 -5.16
CA TRP A 19 -1.33 -7.67 -4.49
C TRP A 19 -0.52 -6.65 -5.30
N SER A 20 -0.57 -6.74 -6.63
CA SER A 20 0.06 -5.75 -7.52
C SER A 20 -0.60 -4.38 -7.44
N ALA A 21 -1.92 -4.32 -7.30
CA ALA A 21 -2.62 -3.06 -7.05
C ALA A 21 -2.17 -2.41 -5.74
N GLY A 22 -2.02 -3.19 -4.67
CA GLY A 22 -1.44 -2.70 -3.40
C GLY A 22 -0.04 -2.10 -3.58
N ASN A 23 0.80 -2.72 -4.41
CA ASN A 23 2.13 -2.19 -4.74
C ASN A 23 2.10 -0.88 -5.53
N ILE A 24 1.19 -0.76 -6.50
CA ILE A 24 0.99 0.49 -7.26
C ILE A 24 0.50 1.60 -6.33
N LEU A 25 -0.49 1.31 -5.48
CA LEU A 25 -1.01 2.27 -4.51
C LEU A 25 0.08 2.76 -3.56
N HIS A 26 0.88 1.83 -3.01
CA HIS A 26 2.05 2.21 -2.21
C HIS A 26 2.96 3.16 -2.98
N CYS A 27 3.30 2.82 -4.23
CA CYS A 27 4.19 3.63 -5.06
C CYS A 27 3.66 5.06 -5.24
N VAL A 28 2.37 5.21 -5.50
CA VAL A 28 1.74 6.53 -5.69
C VAL A 28 1.71 7.32 -4.38
N LEU A 29 1.24 6.70 -3.29
CA LEU A 29 1.04 7.37 -2.00
C LEU A 29 2.36 7.78 -1.35
N ALA A 30 3.36 6.89 -1.38
CA ALA A 30 4.68 7.15 -0.82
C ALA A 30 5.63 7.87 -1.81
N LYS A 31 5.19 8.11 -3.05
CA LYS A 31 6.02 8.66 -4.16
C LYS A 31 7.28 7.81 -4.40
N GLY A 32 7.10 6.49 -4.35
CA GLY A 32 8.16 5.49 -4.39
C GLY A 32 7.87 4.35 -3.42
N PHE A 33 8.92 3.67 -2.96
CA PHE A 33 8.80 2.63 -1.95
C PHE A 33 9.49 3.10 -0.67
N VAL A 34 8.84 2.86 0.46
CA VAL A 34 9.33 3.24 1.79
C VAL A 34 9.51 1.98 2.57
N THR A 35 10.76 1.69 2.87
CA THR A 35 11.12 0.58 3.75
C THR A 35 11.05 1.00 5.20
N PHE A 36 11.08 0.03 6.13
CA PHE A 36 11.27 0.33 7.55
C PHE A 36 12.55 1.13 7.80
N HIS A 37 13.62 0.82 7.06
CA HIS A 37 14.87 1.57 7.13
C HIS A 37 14.68 3.02 6.70
N ASP A 38 14.07 3.25 5.54
CA ASP A 38 13.80 4.60 5.03
C ASP A 38 12.90 5.38 6.00
N ALA A 39 11.87 4.74 6.54
CA ALA A 39 10.96 5.35 7.51
C ALA A 39 11.71 5.83 8.76
N LEU A 40 12.66 5.04 9.28
CA LEU A 40 13.48 5.42 10.43
C LEU A 40 14.54 6.49 10.09
N GLN A 41 14.99 6.57 8.84
CA GLN A 41 15.85 7.67 8.39
C GLN A 41 15.06 8.98 8.27
N ILE A 42 13.82 8.92 7.78
CA ILE A 42 12.94 10.08 7.64
C ILE A 42 12.44 10.57 9.01
N LYS A 43 12.11 9.63 9.90
CA LYS A 43 11.57 9.86 11.25
C LYS A 43 12.15 8.88 12.27
N PRO A 44 13.32 9.19 12.86
CA PRO A 44 13.95 8.33 13.87
C PRO A 44 13.06 8.04 15.09
N GLU A 45 12.14 8.94 15.42
CA GLU A 45 11.16 8.80 16.50
C GLU A 45 10.16 7.65 16.27
N LEU A 46 10.06 7.10 15.06
CA LEU A 46 9.26 5.91 14.79
C LEU A 46 9.89 4.61 15.31
N SER A 47 11.12 4.68 15.82
CA SER A 47 11.77 3.54 16.48
C SER A 47 10.92 3.04 17.66
N GLY A 48 10.55 1.76 17.64
CA GLY A 48 9.63 1.17 18.62
C GLY A 48 8.14 1.46 18.40
N HIS A 49 7.78 2.28 17.43
CA HIS A 49 6.39 2.56 17.04
C HIS A 49 5.96 1.88 15.73
N LEU A 50 6.93 1.44 14.93
CA LEU A 50 6.71 0.53 13.80
C LEU A 50 6.74 -0.91 14.29
N SER A 51 5.83 -1.74 13.78
CA SER A 51 5.76 -3.17 14.06
C SER A 51 5.65 -3.98 12.78
N ASP A 52 5.84 -5.30 12.90
CA ASP A 52 5.71 -6.23 11.77
C ASP A 52 4.30 -6.19 11.16
N GLU A 53 3.28 -5.80 11.92
CA GLU A 53 1.91 -5.61 11.44
C GLU A 53 1.78 -4.49 10.41
N ASP A 54 2.70 -3.51 10.42
CA ASP A 54 2.74 -2.44 9.42
C ASP A 54 3.38 -2.90 8.10
N ALA A 55 4.01 -4.07 8.07
CA ALA A 55 4.75 -4.54 6.90
C ALA A 55 3.81 -4.97 5.77
N SER A 56 4.23 -4.81 4.52
CA SER A 56 3.54 -5.42 3.38
C SER A 56 3.57 -6.95 3.47
N VAL A 57 2.44 -7.59 3.17
CA VAL A 57 2.38 -9.06 3.02
C VAL A 57 3.33 -9.58 1.93
N PHE A 58 3.44 -8.85 0.81
CA PHE A 58 4.20 -9.29 -0.36
C PHE A 58 5.68 -8.85 -0.31
N PHE A 59 5.97 -7.70 0.29
CA PHE A 59 7.34 -7.19 0.46
C PHE A 59 7.57 -6.77 1.92
N PRO A 60 7.89 -7.71 2.84
CA PRO A 60 7.90 -7.46 4.29
C PRO A 60 8.84 -6.35 4.77
N ASN A 61 9.77 -5.90 3.95
CA ASN A 61 10.63 -4.76 4.27
C ASN A 61 9.96 -3.39 4.02
N ARG A 62 8.77 -3.34 3.41
CA ARG A 62 8.02 -2.11 3.09
C ARG A 62 6.93 -1.82 4.12
N VAL A 63 6.76 -0.53 4.45
CA VAL A 63 5.76 -0.06 5.41
C VAL A 63 4.46 0.26 4.68
N MET A 64 3.39 -0.48 4.95
CA MET A 64 2.05 -0.21 4.40
C MET A 64 1.29 0.86 5.19
N ASN A 65 1.54 0.97 6.50
CA ASN A 65 0.95 2.01 7.34
C ASN A 65 1.63 3.36 7.12
N LEU A 66 1.44 3.91 5.92
CA LEU A 66 2.16 5.08 5.45
C LEU A 66 1.85 6.34 6.27
N ARG A 67 0.71 6.43 6.96
CA ARG A 67 0.39 7.56 7.82
C ARG A 67 1.35 7.70 9.00
N LYS A 68 1.96 6.60 9.50
CA LYS A 68 3.03 6.69 10.51
C LYS A 68 4.21 7.52 9.99
N VAL A 69 4.52 7.42 8.70
CA VAL A 69 5.60 8.17 8.04
C VAL A 69 5.13 9.53 7.54
N TYR A 70 3.97 9.59 6.90
CA TYR A 70 3.42 10.76 6.22
C TYR A 70 2.04 11.13 6.80
N ASN A 71 2.05 12.01 7.80
CA ASN A 71 0.83 12.39 8.54
C ASN A 71 -0.26 13.06 7.67
N TYR A 72 0.08 13.52 6.45
CA TYR A 72 -0.87 14.13 5.53
C TYR A 72 -1.73 13.12 4.76
N ILE A 73 -1.42 11.82 4.85
CA ILE A 73 -2.23 10.78 4.19
C ILE A 73 -3.59 10.67 4.92
N PRO A 74 -4.73 10.80 4.21
CA PRO A 74 -6.06 10.68 4.80
C PRO A 74 -6.29 9.31 5.45
N ASP A 75 -7.06 9.27 6.54
CA ASP A 75 -7.31 8.03 7.31
C ASP A 75 -7.89 6.91 6.44
N ARG A 76 -8.96 7.20 5.69
CA ARG A 76 -9.59 6.19 4.81
C ARG A 76 -8.63 5.60 3.78
N LEU A 77 -7.73 6.42 3.24
CA LEU A 77 -6.75 6.00 2.26
C LEU A 77 -5.64 5.16 2.92
N ASN A 78 -5.26 5.50 4.15
CA ASN A 78 -4.34 4.69 4.94
C ASN A 78 -4.96 3.34 5.32
N ASP A 79 -6.23 3.30 5.72
CA ASP A 79 -6.95 2.07 6.05
C ASP A 79 -7.01 1.14 4.84
N LEU A 80 -7.31 1.68 3.65
CA LEU A 80 -7.31 0.94 2.39
C LEU A 80 -5.95 0.27 2.13
N ILE A 81 -4.84 1.01 2.25
CA ILE A 81 -3.50 0.43 2.00
C ILE A 81 -3.04 -0.50 3.12
N CYS A 82 -3.45 -0.28 4.36
CA CYS A 82 -3.20 -1.19 5.48
C CYS A 82 -3.89 -2.55 5.31
N ARG A 83 -4.92 -2.67 4.47
CA ARG A 83 -5.45 -4.00 4.09
C ARG A 83 -4.42 -4.86 3.35
N PHE A 84 -3.34 -4.28 2.81
CA PHE A 84 -2.21 -5.01 2.23
C PHE A 84 -1.07 -5.25 3.22
N SER A 85 -1.23 -4.90 4.50
CA SER A 85 -0.26 -5.14 5.55
C SER A 85 -0.47 -6.49 6.25
N ILE A 86 0.55 -6.99 6.95
CA ILE A 86 0.47 -8.22 7.74
C ILE A 86 -0.61 -8.13 8.82
N GLY A 87 -0.75 -6.96 9.46
CA GLY A 87 -1.80 -6.67 10.43
C GLY A 87 -3.17 -6.38 9.81
N GLY A 88 -3.30 -6.43 8.48
CA GLY A 88 -4.54 -6.18 7.77
C GLY A 88 -5.60 -7.22 8.16
N GLY A 89 -6.67 -6.77 8.83
CA GLY A 89 -7.68 -7.69 9.36
C GLY A 89 -8.51 -8.42 8.30
N LYS A 90 -8.71 -7.83 7.12
CA LYS A 90 -9.45 -8.43 6.00
C LYS A 90 -8.82 -8.09 4.65
N PHE A 91 -8.27 -9.11 3.99
CA PHE A 91 -7.75 -9.01 2.64
C PHE A 91 -8.87 -8.86 1.59
N TYR A 92 -8.49 -8.50 0.37
CA TYR A 92 -9.41 -8.45 -0.76
C TYR A 92 -9.46 -9.80 -1.47
N ASP A 93 -10.65 -10.18 -1.93
CA ASP A 93 -10.87 -11.39 -2.71
C ASP A 93 -10.98 -11.09 -4.22
N ARG A 94 -11.47 -9.88 -4.55
CA ARG A 94 -11.62 -9.41 -5.93
C ARG A 94 -10.96 -8.05 -6.11
N ILE A 95 -10.34 -7.84 -7.27
CA ILE A 95 -9.74 -6.54 -7.61
C ILE A 95 -10.79 -5.41 -7.63
N SER A 96 -12.05 -5.72 -7.92
CA SER A 96 -13.15 -4.76 -7.88
C SER A 96 -13.31 -4.13 -6.50
N GLU A 97 -13.09 -4.90 -5.42
CA GLU A 97 -13.23 -4.40 -4.05
C GLU A 97 -12.17 -3.35 -3.72
N VAL A 98 -10.96 -3.46 -4.30
CA VAL A 98 -9.92 -2.43 -4.20
C VAL A 98 -10.35 -1.16 -4.93
N ALA A 99 -10.95 -1.30 -6.12
CA ALA A 99 -11.43 -0.18 -6.90
C ALA A 99 -12.62 0.53 -6.24
N ASP A 100 -13.54 -0.23 -5.64
CA ASP A 100 -14.70 0.28 -4.90
C ASP A 100 -14.24 1.10 -3.68
N ASP A 101 -13.35 0.55 -2.84
CA ASP A 101 -12.80 1.26 -1.68
C ASP A 101 -12.05 2.54 -2.10
N LEU A 102 -11.33 2.51 -3.22
CA LEU A 102 -10.63 3.68 -3.76
C LEU A 102 -11.61 4.75 -4.26
N ALA A 103 -12.70 4.34 -4.91
CA ALA A 103 -13.75 5.25 -5.36
C ALA A 103 -14.45 5.92 -4.17
N ASP A 104 -14.73 5.17 -3.11
CA ASP A 104 -15.30 5.71 -1.87
C ASP A 104 -14.36 6.70 -1.16
N CYS A 105 -13.06 6.40 -1.15
CA CYS A 105 -12.03 7.33 -0.67
C CYS A 105 -12.07 8.63 -1.49
N ALA A 106 -12.05 8.53 -2.82
CA ALA A 106 -12.07 9.69 -3.71
C ALA A 106 -13.35 10.54 -3.58
N ALA A 107 -14.51 9.89 -3.37
CA ALA A 107 -15.77 10.58 -3.15
C ALA A 107 -15.79 11.34 -1.81
N SER A 108 -15.14 10.82 -0.77
CA SER A 108 -15.05 11.46 0.55
C SER A 108 -14.12 12.67 0.63
N LEU A 109 -13.30 12.89 -0.40
CA LEU A 109 -12.37 14.02 -0.51
C LEU A 109 -12.99 15.22 -1.25
N ARG A 110 -14.22 15.10 -1.74
CA ARG A 110 -14.98 16.17 -2.42
C ARG A 110 -15.90 16.89 -1.43
#